data_AF-A0AAV7RXI1-F1
#
_entry.id   AF-A0AAV7RXI1-F1
#
_cell.length_a   1.000
_cell.length_b   1.000
_cell.length_c   1.000
_cell.angle_alpha   90.00
_cell.angle_beta   90.00
_cell.angle_gamma   90.00
#
_symmetry.space_group_name_H-M   'P 1'
#
loop_
_entity.id
_entity.type
_entity.pdbx_description
1 polymer ?
#
loop_
_entity_poly.entity_id
_entity_poly.type
_entity_poly.pdbx_seq_one_letter_code
_entity_poly.pdbx_strand_id
1 'polypeptide(L)'
;MVCHFQHVAPALKDQTVVLDRTQRVGHSARSPGQAQDILTCLHHYKQRETIMVAVRDQPMIDFEGFRAGLFQDLLMLTLQRRRALRPVMDFLRESGIRYKWGHPFCLHFVWQNETHSIRTLEEAQALEGMPSCPGDRAQLPKE
;
A
#
# COMPACT_ATOMS: atom_id res chain seq x y z
N MET A 1 -21.85 12.34 11.56
CA MET A 1 -21.38 11.75 10.27
C MET A 1 -21.07 10.29 10.56
N VAL A 2 -21.93 9.37 10.13
CA VAL A 2 -21.74 7.92 10.36
C VAL A 2 -20.70 7.45 9.36
N CYS A 3 -19.60 6.86 9.85
CA CYS A 3 -18.49 6.47 9.00
C CYS A 3 -18.70 5.05 8.44
N HIS A 4 -18.77 4.91 7.12
CA HIS A 4 -19.04 3.63 6.44
C HIS A 4 -17.91 2.60 6.48
N PHE A 5 -16.79 2.89 7.16
CA PHE A 5 -15.66 1.97 7.32
C PHE A 5 -16.04 0.64 7.98
N GLN A 6 -17.18 0.55 8.67
CA GLN A 6 -17.69 -0.67 9.28
C GLN A 6 -18.01 -1.78 8.25
N HIS A 7 -18.38 -1.41 7.02
CA HIS A 7 -18.58 -2.38 5.92
C HIS A 7 -17.25 -2.95 5.42
N VAL A 8 -16.18 -2.15 5.50
CA VAL A 8 -14.84 -2.52 5.02
C VAL A 8 -14.09 -3.33 6.07
N ALA A 9 -14.23 -2.96 7.35
CA ALA A 9 -13.56 -3.62 8.47
C ALA A 9 -14.60 -4.10 9.49
N PRO A 10 -15.09 -5.35 9.38
CA PRO A 10 -16.08 -5.91 10.31
C PRO A 10 -15.64 -5.87 11.77
N ALA A 11 -14.32 -5.92 12.03
CA ALA A 11 -13.75 -5.79 13.37
C ALA A 11 -14.03 -4.43 14.05
N LEU A 12 -14.47 -3.43 13.29
CA LEU A 12 -14.84 -2.10 13.77
C LEU A 12 -16.36 -1.89 13.86
N LYS A 13 -17.19 -2.93 13.62
CA LYS A 13 -18.66 -2.82 13.54
C LYS A 13 -19.29 -2.14 14.76
N ASP A 14 -18.78 -2.43 15.95
CA ASP A 14 -19.29 -1.88 17.22
C ASP A 14 -18.45 -0.71 17.75
N GLN A 15 -17.48 -0.24 16.96
CA GLN A 15 -16.61 0.88 17.33
C GLN A 15 -17.02 2.14 16.60
N THR A 16 -17.03 3.26 17.32
CA THR A 16 -17.13 4.58 16.71
C THR A 16 -15.81 4.92 16.02
N VAL A 17 -15.84 5.10 14.70
CA VAL A 17 -14.70 5.63 13.95
C VAL A 17 -14.74 7.15 14.02
N VAL A 18 -13.73 7.74 14.67
CA VAL A 18 -13.60 9.19 14.84
C VAL A 18 -12.60 9.72 13.82
N LEU A 19 -13.00 10.78 13.11
CA LEU A 19 -12.18 11.45 12.10
C LEU A 19 -11.78 12.83 12.60
N ASP A 20 -10.49 13.14 12.58
CA ASP A 20 -9.98 14.47 12.94
C ASP A 20 -10.17 15.46 11.79
N ARG A 21 -9.97 14.99 10.55
CA ARG A 21 -10.04 15.81 9.34
C ARG A 21 -10.48 14.97 8.16
N THR A 22 -11.31 15.54 7.30
CA THR A 22 -11.63 15.00 5.98
C THR A 22 -11.69 16.14 4.98
N GLN A 23 -11.00 15.99 3.85
CA GLN A 23 -10.95 17.01 2.81
C GLN A 23 -10.81 16.36 1.44
N ARG A 24 -11.31 17.05 0.40
CA ARG A 24 -11.03 16.66 -0.98
C ARG A 24 -9.65 17.17 -1.38
N VAL A 25 -8.90 16.35 -2.11
CA VAL A 25 -7.60 16.75 -2.66
C VAL A 25 -7.85 17.66 -3.85
N GLY A 26 -7.49 18.93 -3.72
CA GLY A 26 -7.58 19.91 -4.80
C GLY A 26 -6.55 19.62 -5.87
N HIS A 27 -6.98 19.54 -7.13
CA HIS A 27 -6.09 19.48 -8.29
C HIS A 27 -6.44 20.62 -9.25
N SER A 28 -5.42 21.30 -9.78
CA SER A 28 -5.56 22.44 -10.68
C SER A 28 -6.01 22.06 -12.11
N ALA A 29 -6.00 20.76 -12.45
CA ALA A 29 -6.44 20.28 -13.76
C ALA A 29 -6.94 18.83 -13.66
N ARG A 30 -8.25 18.64 -13.40
CA ARG A 30 -8.93 17.35 -13.65
C ARG A 30 -9.94 17.55 -14.78
N SER A 31 -10.12 16.52 -15.60
CA SER A 31 -11.16 16.51 -16.63
C SER A 31 -12.55 16.66 -15.96
N PRO A 32 -13.47 17.43 -16.57
CA PRO A 32 -14.83 17.54 -16.05
C PRO A 32 -15.45 16.15 -15.91
N GLY A 33 -15.97 15.84 -14.71
CA GLY A 33 -16.61 14.56 -14.38
C GLY A 33 -15.73 13.55 -13.63
N GLN A 34 -14.44 13.80 -13.42
CA GLN A 34 -13.61 12.90 -12.60
C GLN A 34 -13.85 13.14 -11.09
N ALA A 35 -14.17 12.07 -10.35
CA ALA A 35 -14.28 12.13 -8.89
C ALA A 35 -12.97 12.61 -8.25
N GLN A 36 -13.07 13.43 -7.20
CA GLN A 36 -11.91 13.90 -6.44
C GLN A 36 -11.54 12.92 -5.34
N ASP A 37 -10.24 12.73 -5.15
CA ASP A 37 -9.73 11.88 -4.07
C ASP A 37 -10.03 12.55 -2.73
N ILE A 38 -10.31 11.74 -1.71
CA ILE A 38 -10.63 12.22 -0.36
C ILE A 38 -9.49 11.82 0.56
N LEU A 39 -8.91 12.79 1.25
CA LEU A 39 -7.93 12.57 2.30
C LEU A 39 -8.64 12.62 3.66
N THR A 40 -8.49 11.55 4.43
CA THR A 40 -9.10 11.40 5.76
C THR A 40 -8.04 11.09 6.81
N CYS A 41 -8.05 11.84 7.91
CA CYS A 41 -7.25 11.62 9.10
C CYS A 41 -8.11 10.94 10.16
N LEU A 42 -7.77 9.70 10.51
CA LEU A 42 -8.41 8.97 11.60
C LEU A 42 -7.77 9.35 12.93
N HIS A 43 -8.61 9.59 13.94
CA HIS A 43 -8.16 9.94 15.28
C HIS A 43 -7.35 8.82 15.93
N HIS A 44 -7.79 7.57 15.74
CA HIS A 44 -7.13 6.39 16.34
C HIS A 44 -6.29 5.62 15.31
N TYR A 45 -4.98 5.57 15.56
CA TYR A 45 -4.03 4.82 14.72
C TYR A 45 -4.42 3.34 14.56
N LYS A 46 -4.88 2.68 15.64
CA LYS A 46 -5.31 1.27 15.59
C LYS A 46 -6.45 1.04 14.60
N GLN A 47 -7.43 1.94 14.54
CA GLN A 47 -8.56 1.82 13.60
C GLN A 47 -8.08 1.93 12.16
N ARG A 48 -7.17 2.85 11.88
CA ARG A 48 -6.53 2.98 10.57
C ARG A 48 -5.82 1.69 10.16
N GLU A 49 -5.00 1.11 11.03
CA GLU A 49 -4.30 -0.15 10.73
C GLU A 49 -5.29 -1.30 10.46
N THR A 50 -6.34 -1.44 11.28
CA THR A 50 -7.39 -2.45 11.06
C THR A 50 -8.06 -2.30 9.70
N ILE A 51 -8.39 -1.06 9.30
CA ILE A 51 -8.96 -0.78 7.97
C ILE A 51 -7.95 -1.11 6.87
N MET A 52 -6.69 -0.68 7.00
CA MET A 52 -5.66 -0.93 5.99
C MET A 52 -5.32 -2.42 5.83
N VAL A 53 -5.46 -3.22 6.89
CA VAL A 53 -5.35 -4.68 6.82
C VAL A 53 -6.53 -5.26 6.05
N ALA A 54 -7.76 -4.86 6.35
CA ALA A 54 -8.95 -5.36 5.66
C ALA A 54 -8.95 -5.02 4.15
N VAL A 55 -8.51 -3.81 3.79
CA VAL A 55 -8.42 -3.34 2.39
C VAL A 55 -7.31 -4.06 1.61
N ARG A 56 -6.32 -4.65 2.26
CA ARG A 56 -5.19 -5.30 1.57
C ARG A 56 -5.66 -6.44 0.65
N ASP A 57 -6.62 -7.22 1.12
CA ASP A 57 -7.16 -8.37 0.40
C ASP A 57 -8.28 -7.96 -0.56
N GLN A 58 -8.92 -6.81 -0.30
CA GLN A 58 -10.00 -6.26 -1.12
C GLN A 58 -9.75 -4.76 -1.40
N PRO A 59 -8.91 -4.45 -2.41
CA PRO A 59 -8.44 -3.08 -2.65
C PRO A 59 -9.52 -2.14 -3.17
N MET A 60 -10.60 -2.69 -3.74
CA MET A 60 -11.75 -1.95 -4.23
C MET A 60 -12.97 -2.27 -3.38
N ILE A 61 -13.60 -1.24 -2.84
CA ILE A 61 -14.84 -1.34 -2.08
C ILE A 61 -16.01 -0.86 -2.93
N ASP A 62 -17.15 -1.53 -2.79
CA ASP A 62 -18.41 -1.06 -3.37
C ASP A 62 -19.12 -0.18 -2.33
N PHE A 63 -19.40 1.07 -2.71
CA PHE A 63 -20.06 2.07 -1.88
C PHE A 63 -21.14 2.78 -2.69
N GLU A 64 -22.42 2.60 -2.31
CA GLU A 64 -23.57 3.22 -2.99
C GLU A 64 -23.58 3.02 -4.52
N GLY A 65 -23.12 1.86 -4.99
CA GLY A 65 -23.00 1.54 -6.41
C GLY A 65 -21.73 2.07 -7.10
N PHE A 66 -20.86 2.78 -6.37
CA PHE A 66 -19.56 3.22 -6.84
C PHE A 66 -18.45 2.30 -6.36
N ARG A 67 -17.46 2.08 -7.23
CA ARG A 67 -16.21 1.41 -6.85
C ARG A 67 -15.17 2.44 -6.43
N ALA A 68 -14.70 2.32 -5.19
CA ALA A 68 -13.68 3.20 -4.63
C ALA A 68 -12.49 2.39 -4.10
N GLY A 69 -11.28 2.90 -4.26
CA GLY A 69 -10.09 2.32 -3.67
C GLY A 69 -9.68 3.04 -2.40
N LEU A 70 -9.24 2.30 -1.38
CA LEU A 70 -8.68 2.86 -0.15
C LEU A 70 -7.17 2.65 -0.14
N PHE A 71 -6.42 3.73 0.08
CA PHE A 71 -4.97 3.69 0.05
C PHE A 71 -4.38 4.40 1.27
N GLN A 72 -3.22 3.92 1.71
CA GLN A 72 -2.46 4.59 2.74
C GLN A 72 -1.89 5.89 2.18
N ASP A 73 -2.05 7.00 2.91
CA ASP A 73 -1.34 8.23 2.59
C ASP A 73 0.16 8.04 2.84
N LEU A 74 0.94 8.21 1.78
CA LEU A 74 2.38 8.00 1.75
C LEU A 74 3.02 9.14 0.97
N LEU A 75 4.11 9.67 1.51
CA LEU A 75 4.92 10.67 0.81
C LEU A 75 5.40 10.11 -0.54
N MET A 76 5.48 10.99 -1.55
CA MET A 76 5.93 10.62 -2.90
C MET A 76 7.30 9.93 -2.89
N LEU A 77 8.23 10.41 -2.06
CA LEU A 77 9.54 9.79 -1.88
C LEU A 77 9.42 8.34 -1.38
N THR A 78 8.52 8.06 -0.43
CA THR A 78 8.26 6.70 0.06
C THR A 78 7.70 5.82 -1.05
N LEU A 79 6.76 6.33 -1.86
CA LEU A 79 6.22 5.58 -3.00
C LEU A 79 7.29 5.27 -4.05
N GLN A 80 8.16 6.23 -4.39
CA GLN A 80 9.26 6.02 -5.32
C GLN A 80 10.21 4.94 -4.83
N ARG A 81 10.61 5.00 -3.55
CA ARG A 81 11.48 3.99 -2.95
C ARG A 81 10.83 2.60 -2.90
N ARG A 82 9.53 2.51 -2.61
CA ARG A 82 8.77 1.23 -2.69
C ARG A 82 8.73 0.66 -4.11
N ARG A 83 8.61 1.52 -5.13
CA ARG A 83 8.67 1.11 -6.54
C ARG A 83 10.05 0.58 -6.92
N ALA A 84 11.12 1.19 -6.40
CA ALA A 84 12.49 0.73 -6.66
C ALA A 84 12.75 -0.70 -6.15
N LEU A 85 12.12 -1.10 -5.04
CA LEU A 85 12.20 -2.46 -4.49
C LEU A 85 11.20 -3.45 -5.11
N ARG A 86 10.46 -3.05 -6.16
CA ARG A 86 9.51 -3.95 -6.83
C ARG A 86 10.13 -5.25 -7.34
N PRO A 87 11.34 -5.27 -7.94
CA PRO A 87 11.97 -6.52 -8.35
C PRO A 87 12.17 -7.50 -7.20
N VAL A 88 12.57 -6.99 -6.02
CA VAL A 88 12.74 -7.81 -4.81
C VAL A 88 11.39 -8.34 -4.33
N MET A 89 10.35 -7.51 -4.31
CA MET A 89 9.00 -7.95 -3.91
C MET A 89 8.43 -9.03 -4.84
N ASP A 90 8.66 -8.91 -6.14
CA ASP A 90 8.18 -9.89 -7.12
C ASP A 90 8.88 -11.24 -6.90
N PHE A 91 10.20 -11.23 -6.69
CA PHE A 91 10.95 -12.44 -6.32
C PHE A 91 10.50 -13.06 -4.99
N LEU A 92 10.31 -12.26 -3.94
CA LEU A 92 9.83 -12.74 -2.65
C LEU A 92 8.45 -13.39 -2.79
N ARG A 93 7.57 -12.79 -3.61
CA ARG A 93 6.24 -13.35 -3.91
C ARG A 93 6.34 -14.66 -4.68
N GLU A 94 7.13 -14.70 -5.75
CA GLU A 94 7.34 -15.90 -6.58
C GLU A 94 7.96 -17.05 -5.78
N SER A 95 8.82 -16.73 -4.82
CA SER A 95 9.47 -17.70 -3.93
C SER A 95 8.62 -18.10 -2.71
N GLY A 96 7.38 -17.60 -2.59
CA GLY A 96 6.51 -17.89 -1.46
C GLY A 96 6.97 -17.31 -0.11
N ILE A 97 7.86 -16.32 -0.14
CA ILE A 97 8.42 -15.71 1.07
C ILE A 97 7.51 -14.59 1.55
N ARG A 98 7.14 -14.66 2.83
CA ARG A 98 6.36 -13.60 3.47
C ARG A 98 7.25 -12.38 3.73
N TYR A 99 6.75 -11.23 3.34
CA TYR A 99 7.40 -9.94 3.56
C TYR A 99 6.43 -8.89 4.10
N LYS A 100 6.95 -7.85 4.75
CA LYS A 100 6.18 -6.71 5.24
C LYS A 100 6.96 -5.40 5.07
N TRP A 101 6.22 -4.33 4.80
CA TRP A 101 6.76 -2.97 4.85
C TRP A 101 6.89 -2.51 6.30
N GLY A 102 8.08 -2.05 6.69
CA GLY A 102 8.33 -1.34 7.93
C GLY A 102 8.35 0.18 7.74
N HIS A 103 8.20 0.90 8.86
CA HIS A 103 8.16 2.36 8.88
C HIS A 103 9.56 2.98 8.94
N PRO A 104 9.82 4.12 8.28
CA PRO A 104 8.99 4.80 7.27
C PRO A 104 9.12 4.15 5.89
N PHE A 105 10.21 3.41 5.68
CA PHE A 105 10.49 2.65 4.47
C PHE A 105 11.62 1.63 4.72
N CYS A 106 11.25 0.37 4.86
CA CYS A 106 12.13 -0.80 4.84
C CYS A 106 11.30 -2.05 4.50
N LEU A 107 11.92 -3.05 3.88
CA LEU A 107 11.29 -4.32 3.55
C LEU A 107 11.84 -5.40 4.48
N HIS A 108 10.98 -5.97 5.31
CA HIS A 108 11.32 -7.07 6.21
C HIS A 108 10.85 -8.39 5.63
N PHE A 109 11.71 -9.40 5.63
CA PHE A 109 11.38 -10.76 5.20
C PHE A 109 12.30 -11.77 5.88
N VAL A 110 11.92 -13.04 5.82
CA VAL A 110 12.75 -14.15 6.31
C VAL A 110 13.34 -14.88 5.10
N TRP A 111 14.67 -14.97 5.04
CA TRP A 111 15.40 -15.68 3.99
C TRP A 111 16.50 -16.49 4.65
N GLN A 112 16.67 -17.75 4.24
CA GLN A 112 17.67 -18.65 4.84
C GLN A 112 17.59 -18.74 6.38
N ASN A 113 16.37 -18.77 6.93
CA ASN A 113 16.09 -18.75 8.37
C ASN A 113 16.54 -17.49 9.14
N GLU A 114 17.00 -16.45 8.44
CA GLU A 114 17.39 -15.17 9.03
C GLU A 114 16.39 -14.07 8.67
N THR A 115 16.19 -13.13 9.60
CA THR A 115 15.33 -11.97 9.36
C THR A 115 16.16 -10.85 8.75
N HIS A 116 15.86 -10.50 7.50
CA HIS A 116 16.51 -9.40 6.80
C HIS A 116 15.62 -8.15 6.80
N SER A 117 16.27 -7.00 6.75
CA SER A 117 15.63 -5.69 6.62
C SER A 117 16.42 -4.86 5.63
N ILE A 118 15.86 -4.68 4.43
CA ILE A 118 16.51 -3.90 3.38
C ILE A 118 15.79 -2.56 3.17
N ARG A 119 16.54 -1.57 2.70
CA ARG A 119 16.06 -0.25 2.30
C ARG A 119 16.41 0.03 0.84
N THR A 120 17.51 -0.52 0.35
CA THR A 120 17.93 -0.28 -1.04
C THR A 120 17.98 -1.59 -1.82
N LEU A 121 18.03 -1.45 -3.14
CA LEU A 121 18.21 -2.58 -4.03
C LEU A 121 19.61 -3.15 -3.90
N GLU A 122 20.62 -2.30 -3.66
CA GLU A 122 22.00 -2.69 -3.39
C GLU A 122 22.12 -3.60 -2.15
N GLU A 123 21.42 -3.27 -1.06
CA GLU A 123 21.36 -4.12 0.13
C GLU A 123 20.71 -5.49 -0.17
N ALA A 124 19.76 -5.54 -1.11
CA ALA A 124 19.19 -6.81 -1.55
C ALA A 124 20.18 -7.62 -2.38
N GLN A 125 20.94 -6.97 -3.26
CA GLN A 125 21.94 -7.62 -4.13
C GLN A 125 23.14 -8.16 -3.34
N ALA A 126 23.44 -7.57 -2.19
CA ALA A 126 24.46 -8.07 -1.28
C ALA A 126 24.06 -9.39 -0.58
N LEU A 127 22.78 -9.78 -0.62
CA LEU A 127 22.32 -11.06 -0.08
C LEU A 127 22.58 -12.19 -1.09
N GLU A 128 23.21 -13.25 -0.62
CA GLU A 128 23.49 -14.42 -1.47
C GLU A 128 22.19 -15.06 -2.01
N GLY A 129 22.14 -15.23 -3.33
CA GLY A 129 21.00 -15.84 -4.02
C GLY A 129 19.80 -14.90 -4.27
N MET A 130 19.89 -13.62 -3.89
CA MET A 130 18.89 -12.62 -4.24
C MET A 130 19.06 -12.22 -5.72
N PRO A 131 17.98 -11.96 -6.48
CA PRO A 131 18.10 -11.52 -7.86
C PRO A 131 18.83 -10.17 -7.93
N SER A 132 19.94 -10.16 -8.67
CA SER A 132 20.48 -8.91 -9.23
C SER A 132 19.45 -8.33 -10.18
N CYS A 133 19.15 -7.03 -10.06
CA CYS A 133 18.16 -6.28 -10.84
C CYS A 133 17.90 -6.83 -12.25
N PRO A 134 16.64 -6.94 -12.69
CA PRO A 134 16.36 -7.01 -14.12
C PRO A 134 16.60 -5.62 -14.72
N GLY A 135 17.80 -5.38 -15.24
CA GLY A 135 17.91 -4.63 -16.48
C GLY A 135 17.24 -5.49 -17.56
N ASP A 136 16.38 -4.91 -18.38
CA ASP A 136 15.56 -5.59 -19.40
C ASP A 136 14.41 -6.48 -18.89
N ARG A 137 13.34 -5.83 -18.39
CA ARG A 137 12.00 -6.24 -18.85
C ARG A 137 11.59 -5.25 -19.94
N ALA A 138 11.83 -5.68 -21.17
CA ALA A 138 11.43 -5.03 -22.40
C ALA A 138 9.99 -4.48 -22.31
N GLN A 139 9.76 -3.35 -22.98
CA GLN A 139 8.43 -2.94 -23.39
C GLN A 139 7.71 -4.13 -24.02
N LEU A 140 6.68 -4.66 -23.35
CA LEU A 140 5.72 -5.53 -24.01
C LEU A 140 5.09 -4.71 -25.16
N PRO A 141 5.19 -5.17 -26.42
CA PRO A 141 4.41 -4.56 -27.48
C PRO A 141 2.94 -4.78 -27.16
N LYS A 142 2.15 -3.71 -27.32
CA LYS A 142 0.69 -3.82 -27.31
C LYS A 142 0.30 -4.58 -28.58
N GLU A 143 -0.30 -5.76 -28.42
CA GLU A 143 -1.18 -6.37 -29.42
C GLU A 143 -2.60 -6.42 -28.86
#